data_AF-A0A8S9WEC6-F1
#
_entry.id   AF-A0A8S9WEC6-F1
#
_cell.length_a   1.000
_cell.length_b   1.000
_cell.length_c   1.000
_cell.angle_alpha   90.00
_cell.angle_beta   90.00
_cell.angle_gamma   90.00
#
_symmetry.space_group_name_H-M   'P 1'
#
loop_
_entity.id
_entity.type
_entity.pdbx_description
1 polymer ?
#
loop_
_entity_poly.entity_id
_entity_poly.type
_entity_poly.pdbx_seq_one_letter_code
_entity_poly.pdbx_strand_id
1 'polypeptide(L)'
;TILWRSENKNELKETEQRRIALYKHTAALIRAYADIANEMGEAGYRPEEIEDIKRDVAYYEAVRAEIKLVSGDYIDLKAYEPAMRHLIDTYIGAEESKTVSAFGDMTLIDLIVERGADAVNALPKGITRNKEAVAETIENNMRRLIIDEMPMNPKYYEKMSTLLDELIKERKEEAKSYEEYLAKIVELSKRVKKPADSATYPEKLNSNAKRALYDNLSHDEELTIALDAEIRHTKKDGWRGNLIKEREVKYAIRKHIDDEAEVERVFGLVKNQRDY
;
A
#
# COMPACT_ATOMS: atom_id res chain seq x y z
N THR A 1 -13.27 -22.63 3.39
CA THR A 1 -11.98 -21.98 3.71
C THR A 1 -11.45 -21.38 2.43
N ILE A 2 -11.54 -20.06 2.27
CA ILE A 2 -10.93 -19.37 1.11
C ILE A 2 -9.43 -19.31 1.42
N LEU A 3 -8.75 -20.40 1.10
CA LEU A 3 -7.29 -20.53 1.23
C LEU A 3 -6.68 -19.80 0.04
N TRP A 4 -6.29 -18.55 0.25
CA TRP A 4 -5.38 -17.81 -0.62
C TRP A 4 -4.02 -18.53 -0.62
N ARG A 5 -3.38 -18.69 -1.78
CA ARG A 5 -2.08 -19.35 -1.87
C ARG A 5 -1.04 -18.33 -2.32
N SER A 6 -0.25 -17.86 -1.36
CA SER A 6 0.90 -16.94 -1.50
C SER A 6 2.04 -17.38 -2.45
N GLU A 7 1.78 -18.22 -3.45
CA GLU A 7 2.73 -18.69 -4.46
C GLU A 7 2.70 -17.83 -5.74
N ASN A 8 1.53 -17.28 -6.10
CA ASN A 8 1.39 -16.51 -7.34
C ASN A 8 1.52 -14.99 -7.05
N LYS A 9 2.69 -14.41 -7.38
CA LYS A 9 2.94 -12.96 -7.30
C LYS A 9 1.91 -12.13 -8.09
N ASN A 10 1.21 -12.74 -9.05
CA ASN A 10 0.17 -12.11 -9.85
C ASN A 10 -1.25 -12.35 -9.33
N GLU A 11 -1.47 -13.13 -8.26
CA GLU A 11 -2.82 -13.47 -7.79
C GLU A 11 -3.63 -12.22 -7.40
N LEU A 12 -2.98 -11.23 -6.77
CA LEU A 12 -3.61 -9.94 -6.48
C LEU A 12 -4.02 -9.20 -7.76
N LYS A 13 -3.29 -9.35 -8.85
CA LYS A 13 -3.62 -8.76 -10.15
C LYS A 13 -4.73 -9.54 -10.86
N GLU A 14 -4.66 -10.87 -10.83
CA GLU A 14 -5.65 -11.77 -11.43
C GLU A 14 -7.03 -11.65 -10.78
N THR A 15 -7.06 -11.47 -9.45
CA THR A 15 -8.31 -11.34 -8.69
C THR A 15 -8.79 -9.90 -8.55
N GLU A 16 -8.03 -8.92 -9.03
CA GLU A 16 -8.31 -7.48 -8.89
C GLU A 16 -9.72 -7.12 -9.37
N GLN A 17 -10.10 -7.56 -10.57
CA GLN A 17 -11.43 -7.28 -11.13
C GLN A 17 -12.57 -7.83 -10.26
N ARG A 18 -12.38 -9.00 -9.64
CA ARG A 18 -13.36 -9.61 -8.73
C ARG A 18 -13.47 -8.81 -7.43
N ARG A 19 -12.33 -8.37 -6.87
CA ARG A 19 -12.30 -7.53 -5.66
C ARG A 19 -12.96 -6.17 -5.92
N ILE A 20 -12.67 -5.52 -7.05
CA ILE A 20 -13.32 -4.26 -7.46
C ILE A 20 -14.84 -4.45 -7.58
N ALA A 21 -15.29 -5.54 -8.22
CA ALA A 21 -16.72 -5.85 -8.33
C ALA A 21 -17.37 -6.04 -6.96
N LEU A 22 -16.75 -6.82 -6.06
CA LEU A 22 -17.20 -6.97 -4.67
C LEU A 22 -17.33 -5.61 -3.99
N TYR A 23 -16.30 -4.76 -4.07
CA TYR A 23 -16.31 -3.45 -3.42
C TYR A 23 -17.45 -2.56 -3.93
N LYS A 24 -17.69 -2.58 -5.24
CA LYS A 24 -18.76 -1.82 -5.89
C LYS A 24 -20.14 -2.32 -5.47
N HIS A 25 -20.37 -3.64 -5.50
CA HIS A 25 -21.67 -4.22 -5.19
C HIS A 25 -22.02 -4.14 -3.71
N THR A 26 -21.07 -4.38 -2.81
CA THR A 26 -21.28 -4.18 -1.37
C THR A 26 -21.57 -2.71 -1.05
N ALA A 27 -20.87 -1.75 -1.68
CA ALA A 27 -21.18 -0.33 -1.48
C ALA A 27 -22.59 0.04 -1.97
N ALA A 28 -23.04 -0.53 -3.10
CA ALA A 28 -24.40 -0.34 -3.58
C ALA A 28 -25.44 -0.97 -2.64
N LEU A 29 -25.18 -2.17 -2.11
CA LEU A 29 -26.03 -2.83 -1.11
C LEU A 29 -26.17 -1.98 0.16
N ILE A 30 -25.05 -1.47 0.69
CA ILE A 30 -25.05 -0.64 1.90
C ILE A 30 -25.87 0.64 1.68
N ARG A 31 -25.73 1.31 0.53
CA ARG A 31 -26.56 2.50 0.22
C ARG A 31 -28.04 2.16 0.10
N ALA A 32 -28.38 1.12 -0.64
CA ALA A 32 -29.78 0.72 -0.81
C ALA A 32 -30.44 0.33 0.53
N TYR A 33 -29.70 -0.34 1.42
CA TYR A 33 -30.17 -0.63 2.77
C TYR A 33 -30.39 0.65 3.59
N ALA A 34 -29.46 1.60 3.52
CA ALA A 34 -29.56 2.88 4.21
C ALA A 34 -30.82 3.66 3.86
N ASP A 35 -31.15 3.69 2.58
CA ASP A 35 -32.27 4.48 2.05
C ASP A 35 -33.62 3.98 2.56
N ILE A 36 -33.72 2.70 2.96
CA ILE A 36 -34.98 2.07 3.40
C ILE A 36 -34.97 1.62 4.86
N ALA A 37 -33.82 1.57 5.55
CA ALA A 37 -33.66 0.90 6.85
C ALA A 37 -34.72 1.30 7.91
N ASN A 38 -35.11 2.58 7.95
CA ASN A 38 -36.11 3.08 8.91
C ASN A 38 -37.56 2.86 8.46
N GLU A 39 -37.79 2.59 7.17
CA GLU A 39 -39.10 2.51 6.52
C GLU A 39 -39.44 1.07 6.09
N MET A 40 -38.56 0.09 6.34
CA MET A 40 -38.76 -1.31 5.89
C MET A 40 -40.08 -1.90 6.38
N GLY A 41 -40.48 -1.60 7.62
CA GLY A 41 -41.78 -2.05 8.14
C GLY A 41 -42.97 -1.46 7.38
N GLU A 42 -42.90 -0.17 7.05
CA GLU A 42 -43.93 0.54 6.27
C GLU A 42 -43.95 0.08 4.80
N ALA A 43 -42.79 -0.29 4.26
CA ALA A 43 -42.64 -0.88 2.93
C ALA A 43 -43.12 -2.33 2.83
N GLY A 44 -43.59 -2.93 3.92
CA GLY A 44 -44.23 -4.26 3.94
C GLY A 44 -43.29 -5.42 4.26
N TYR A 45 -42.06 -5.17 4.70
CA TYR A 45 -41.15 -6.23 5.14
C TYR A 45 -41.57 -6.78 6.51
N ARG A 46 -41.52 -8.11 6.67
CA ARG A 46 -41.72 -8.76 7.97
C ARG A 46 -40.52 -8.50 8.88
N PRO A 47 -40.70 -8.48 10.22
CA PRO A 47 -39.59 -8.32 11.17
C PRO A 47 -38.43 -9.29 10.94
N GLU A 48 -38.73 -10.53 10.57
CA GLU A 48 -37.73 -11.56 10.24
C GLU A 48 -36.89 -11.18 9.01
N GLU A 49 -37.52 -10.64 7.96
CA GLU A 49 -36.85 -10.22 6.72
C GLU A 49 -35.95 -9.01 6.97
N ILE A 50 -36.37 -8.10 7.84
CA ILE A 50 -35.58 -6.93 8.24
C ILE A 50 -34.28 -7.37 8.93
N GLU A 51 -34.38 -8.29 9.89
CA GLU A 51 -33.21 -8.81 10.59
C GLU A 51 -32.30 -9.65 9.69
N ASP A 52 -32.86 -10.43 8.77
CA ASP A 52 -32.09 -11.20 7.79
C ASP A 52 -31.30 -10.28 6.84
N ILE A 53 -31.94 -9.25 6.28
CA ILE A 53 -31.29 -8.27 5.40
C ILE A 53 -30.19 -7.53 6.17
N LYS A 54 -30.47 -7.10 7.41
CA LYS A 54 -29.47 -6.44 8.26
C LYS A 54 -28.24 -7.33 8.49
N ARG A 55 -28.44 -8.63 8.75
CA ARG A 55 -27.35 -9.60 8.93
C ARG A 55 -26.54 -9.79 7.65
N ASP A 56 -27.17 -9.86 6.49
CA ASP A 56 -26.48 -9.99 5.20
C ASP A 56 -25.65 -8.74 4.88
N VAL A 57 -26.21 -7.55 5.08
CA VAL A 57 -25.49 -6.28 4.90
C VAL A 57 -24.24 -6.23 5.80
N ALA A 58 -24.39 -6.61 7.07
CA ALA A 58 -23.28 -6.69 8.02
C ALA A 58 -22.20 -7.68 7.57
N TYR A 59 -22.61 -8.86 7.14
CA TYR A 59 -21.69 -9.90 6.67
C TYR A 59 -20.89 -9.43 5.44
N TYR A 60 -21.55 -8.88 4.42
CA TYR A 60 -20.85 -8.44 3.20
C TYR A 60 -19.96 -7.23 3.44
N GLU A 61 -20.30 -6.35 4.38
CA GLU A 61 -19.42 -5.26 4.82
C GLU A 61 -18.15 -5.80 5.46
N ALA A 62 -18.28 -6.76 6.39
CA ALA A 62 -17.14 -7.39 7.05
C ALA A 62 -16.23 -8.10 6.05
N VAL A 63 -16.81 -8.89 5.12
CA VAL A 63 -16.07 -9.57 4.05
C VAL A 63 -15.34 -8.57 3.16
N ARG A 64 -15.99 -7.46 2.77
CA ARG A 64 -15.36 -6.39 1.99
C ARG A 64 -14.19 -5.76 2.74
N ALA A 65 -14.37 -5.45 4.02
CA ALA A 65 -13.33 -4.84 4.85
C ALA A 65 -12.12 -5.77 5.02
N GLU A 66 -12.37 -7.07 5.29
CA GLU A 66 -11.33 -8.07 5.41
C GLU A 66 -10.57 -8.28 4.10
N ILE A 67 -11.25 -8.41 2.96
CA ILE A 67 -10.60 -8.57 1.65
C ILE A 67 -9.76 -7.35 1.29
N LYS A 68 -10.22 -6.14 1.59
CA LYS A 68 -9.41 -4.91 1.43
C LYS A 68 -8.16 -4.96 2.29
N LEU A 69 -8.29 -5.35 3.56
CA LEU A 69 -7.14 -5.47 4.45
C LEU A 69 -6.15 -6.53 3.96
N VAL A 70 -6.61 -7.73 3.57
CA VAL A 70 -5.76 -8.84 3.13
C VAL A 70 -5.05 -8.57 1.81
N SER A 71 -5.75 -8.00 0.83
CA SER A 71 -5.16 -7.56 -0.44
C SER A 71 -4.31 -6.29 -0.29
N GLY A 72 -4.44 -5.67 0.87
CA GLY A 72 -4.05 -4.32 1.18
C GLY A 72 -4.90 -3.24 0.51
N ASP A 73 -5.73 -3.54 -0.52
CA ASP A 73 -6.28 -2.58 -1.51
C ASP A 73 -6.60 -1.23 -0.84
N TYR A 74 -5.77 -0.21 -1.15
CA TYR A 74 -5.62 0.97 -0.30
C TYR A 74 -6.98 1.51 0.13
N ILE A 75 -7.13 1.61 1.44
CA ILE A 75 -8.24 2.30 2.07
C ILE A 75 -7.84 3.75 2.08
N ASP A 76 -8.32 4.55 1.14
CA ASP A 76 -8.48 5.97 1.47
C ASP A 76 -9.61 6.04 2.50
N LEU A 77 -9.24 6.14 3.78
CA LEU A 77 -10.20 6.24 4.88
C LEU A 77 -10.96 7.57 4.84
N LYS A 78 -10.52 8.56 4.04
CA LYS A 78 -11.35 9.72 3.64
C LYS A 78 -12.43 9.35 2.61
N ALA A 79 -12.26 8.25 1.89
CA ALA A 79 -13.22 7.70 0.93
C ALA A 79 -14.13 6.61 1.53
N TYR A 80 -14.06 6.35 2.84
CA TYR A 80 -15.31 6.09 3.53
C TYR A 80 -16.12 7.37 3.42
N GLU A 81 -17.12 7.38 2.52
CA GLU A 81 -18.13 8.42 2.56
C GLU A 81 -18.57 8.55 4.02
N PRO A 82 -18.52 9.74 4.64
CA PRO A 82 -18.97 9.95 6.02
C PRO A 82 -20.34 9.29 6.28
N ALA A 83 -21.18 9.23 5.24
CA ALA A 83 -22.44 8.49 5.21
C ALA A 83 -22.28 6.97 5.47
N MET A 84 -21.29 6.29 4.89
CA MET A 84 -21.05 4.85 5.12
C MET A 84 -20.54 4.56 6.54
N ARG A 85 -19.68 5.43 7.09
CA ARG A 85 -19.19 5.28 8.47
C ARG A 85 -20.34 5.44 9.47
N HIS A 86 -21.15 6.49 9.28
CA HIS A 86 -22.38 6.71 10.02
C HIS A 86 -23.36 5.53 9.89
N LEU A 87 -23.51 4.94 8.71
CA LEU A 87 -24.36 3.77 8.46
C LEU A 87 -23.93 2.53 9.24
N ILE A 88 -22.63 2.23 9.22
CA ILE A 88 -22.07 1.09 9.93
C ILE A 88 -22.28 1.27 11.44
N ASP A 89 -21.98 2.45 11.95
CA ASP A 89 -22.10 2.78 13.36
C ASP A 89 -23.57 2.80 13.83
N THR A 90 -24.50 3.21 12.96
CA THR A 90 -25.94 3.31 13.29
C THR A 90 -26.67 1.97 13.21
N TYR A 91 -26.37 1.14 12.20
CA TYR A 91 -27.20 -0.04 11.90
C TYR A 91 -26.46 -1.37 11.98
N ILE A 92 -25.17 -1.41 11.68
CA ILE A 92 -24.46 -2.68 11.42
C ILE A 92 -23.73 -3.17 12.66
N GLY A 93 -23.17 -2.28 13.50
CA GLY A 93 -22.72 -2.60 14.87
C GLY A 93 -21.79 -3.81 15.04
N ALA A 94 -21.20 -4.33 13.96
CA ALA A 94 -20.46 -5.58 13.96
C ALA A 94 -19.09 -5.37 14.63
N GLU A 95 -18.75 -6.22 15.61
CA GLU A 95 -17.45 -6.17 16.29
C GLU A 95 -16.27 -6.19 15.30
N GLU A 96 -16.42 -6.86 14.16
CA GLU A 96 -15.37 -6.99 13.14
C GLU A 96 -15.13 -5.68 12.39
N SER A 97 -16.17 -4.92 12.06
CA SER A 97 -16.04 -3.59 11.44
C SER A 97 -15.36 -2.57 12.39
N LYS A 98 -15.60 -2.71 13.70
CA LYS A 98 -14.92 -1.89 14.73
C LYS A 98 -13.41 -2.12 14.76
N THR A 99 -12.93 -3.35 14.52
CA THR A 99 -11.48 -3.63 14.49
C THR A 99 -10.78 -3.03 13.30
N VAL A 100 -11.39 -3.03 12.11
CA VAL A 100 -10.84 -2.37 10.92
C VAL A 100 -10.94 -0.84 11.04
N SER A 101 -12.00 -0.32 11.66
CA SER A 101 -12.14 1.11 11.97
C SER A 101 -11.09 1.60 13.00
N ALA A 102 -10.59 0.71 13.87
CA ALA A 102 -9.54 1.02 14.86
C ALA A 102 -8.17 1.37 14.23
N PHE A 103 -8.01 1.19 12.92
CA PHE A 103 -6.85 1.63 12.16
C PHE A 103 -6.84 3.16 12.01
N GLY A 104 -7.99 3.84 12.22
CA GLY A 104 -8.09 5.29 12.16
C GLY A 104 -7.82 5.81 10.75
N ASP A 105 -6.65 6.42 10.56
CA ASP A 105 -6.10 6.90 9.28
C ASP A 105 -4.82 6.15 8.86
N MET A 106 -4.44 5.11 9.61
CA MET A 106 -3.18 4.38 9.42
C MET A 106 -3.37 3.14 8.54
N THR A 107 -2.35 2.84 7.72
CA THR A 107 -2.28 1.53 7.06
C THR A 107 -1.80 0.44 8.03
N LEU A 108 -1.97 -0.84 7.65
CA LEU A 108 -1.39 -1.94 8.41
C LEU A 108 0.13 -1.78 8.57
N ILE A 109 0.83 -1.31 7.54
CA ILE A 109 2.29 -1.10 7.62
C ILE A 109 2.63 0.05 8.57
N ASP A 110 1.83 1.12 8.61
CA ASP A 110 2.03 2.21 9.57
C ASP A 110 1.84 1.69 11.01
N LEU A 111 0.82 0.87 11.26
CA LEU A 111 0.60 0.25 12.56
C LEU A 111 1.78 -0.64 12.98
N ILE A 112 2.34 -1.42 12.05
CA ILE A 112 3.52 -2.26 12.31
C ILE A 112 4.75 -1.42 12.63
N VAL A 113 4.94 -0.29 11.95
CA VAL A 113 6.05 0.64 12.23
C VAL A 113 5.92 1.25 13.62
N GLU A 114 4.71 1.62 14.05
CA GLU A 114 4.47 2.25 15.34
C GLU A 114 4.42 1.27 16.51
N ARG A 115 3.73 0.15 16.36
CA ARG A 115 3.43 -0.80 17.46
C ARG A 115 4.29 -2.07 17.41
N GLY A 116 5.10 -2.24 16.37
CA GLY A 116 5.90 -3.45 16.20
C GLY A 116 5.02 -4.68 16.02
N ALA A 117 5.44 -5.80 16.63
CA ALA A 117 4.73 -7.08 16.53
C ALA A 117 3.30 -7.02 17.10
N ASP A 118 3.04 -6.13 18.07
CA ASP A 118 1.71 -6.00 18.68
C ASP A 118 0.65 -5.47 17.71
N ALA A 119 1.05 -4.93 16.56
CA ALA A 119 0.14 -4.51 15.50
C ALA A 119 -0.76 -5.66 15.01
N VAL A 120 -0.31 -6.91 15.09
CA VAL A 120 -1.12 -8.08 14.68
C VAL A 120 -2.39 -8.23 15.52
N ASN A 121 -2.40 -7.73 16.76
CA ASN A 121 -3.56 -7.79 17.64
C ASN A 121 -4.69 -6.85 17.21
N ALA A 122 -4.41 -5.89 16.31
CA ALA A 122 -5.41 -5.02 15.72
C ALA A 122 -6.13 -5.65 14.51
N LEU A 123 -5.63 -6.77 13.98
CA LEU A 123 -6.28 -7.47 12.87
C LEU A 123 -7.59 -8.14 13.32
N PRO A 124 -8.58 -8.30 12.43
CA PRO A 124 -9.83 -9.00 12.72
C PRO A 124 -9.61 -10.41 13.27
N LYS A 125 -10.55 -10.88 14.12
CA LYS A 125 -10.52 -12.24 14.71
C LYS A 125 -10.46 -13.34 13.65
N GLY A 126 -11.05 -13.11 12.47
CA GLY A 126 -10.97 -14.04 11.33
C GLY A 126 -9.54 -14.29 10.86
N ILE A 127 -8.69 -13.26 10.89
CA ILE A 127 -7.28 -13.33 10.48
C ILE A 127 -6.40 -13.79 11.65
N THR A 128 -6.54 -13.19 12.83
CA THR A 128 -5.63 -13.42 13.97
C THR A 128 -5.62 -14.85 14.51
N ARG A 129 -6.68 -15.63 14.26
CA ARG A 129 -6.76 -17.05 14.63
C ARG A 129 -5.77 -17.93 13.87
N ASN A 130 -5.23 -17.46 12.74
CA ASN A 130 -4.28 -18.21 11.93
C ASN A 130 -3.02 -17.36 11.68
N LYS A 131 -1.89 -17.81 12.24
CA LYS A 131 -0.57 -17.17 12.07
C LYS A 131 -0.17 -17.01 10.61
N GLU A 132 -0.55 -17.96 9.75
CA GLU A 132 -0.31 -17.91 8.32
C GLU A 132 -1.15 -16.81 7.65
N ALA A 133 -2.44 -16.70 7.99
CA ALA A 133 -3.30 -15.64 7.46
C ALA A 133 -2.82 -14.25 7.87
N VAL A 134 -2.33 -14.09 9.10
CA VAL A 134 -1.67 -12.87 9.58
C VAL A 134 -0.44 -12.56 8.73
N ALA A 135 0.46 -13.53 8.56
CA ALA A 135 1.69 -13.36 7.79
C ALA A 135 1.39 -12.95 6.34
N GLU A 136 0.50 -13.67 5.65
CA GLU A 136 0.12 -13.37 4.27
C GLU A 136 -0.52 -11.98 4.13
N THR A 137 -1.35 -11.58 5.09
CA THR A 137 -1.93 -10.22 5.14
C THR A 137 -0.84 -9.16 5.19
N ILE A 138 0.15 -9.33 6.06
CA ILE A 138 1.28 -8.39 6.17
C ILE A 138 2.13 -8.39 4.90
N GLU A 139 2.46 -9.57 4.38
CA GLU A 139 3.27 -9.77 3.17
C GLU A 139 2.64 -9.09 1.95
N ASN A 140 1.32 -9.22 1.78
CA ASN A 140 0.58 -8.58 0.68
C ASN A 140 0.57 -7.06 0.79
N ASN A 141 0.30 -6.52 1.98
CA ASN A 141 0.34 -5.08 2.22
C ASN A 141 1.74 -4.51 1.98
N MET A 142 2.78 -5.24 2.42
CA MET A 142 4.17 -4.86 2.22
C MET A 142 4.53 -4.86 0.74
N ARG A 143 4.18 -5.95 0.03
CA ARG A 143 4.47 -6.10 -1.40
C ARG A 143 3.84 -4.97 -2.20
N ARG A 144 2.58 -4.61 -1.90
CA ARG A 144 1.97 -3.51 -2.63
C ARG A 144 2.63 -2.18 -2.32
N LEU A 145 2.90 -1.88 -1.05
CA LEU A 145 3.63 -0.65 -0.70
C LEU A 145 4.97 -0.55 -1.44
N ILE A 146 5.73 -1.64 -1.52
CA ILE A 146 6.99 -1.70 -2.28
C ILE A 146 6.76 -1.42 -3.78
N ILE A 147 5.72 -1.99 -4.39
CA ILE A 147 5.37 -1.76 -5.80
C ILE A 147 4.97 -0.31 -6.04
N ASP A 148 4.13 0.25 -5.17
CA ASP A 148 3.61 1.61 -5.30
C ASP A 148 4.73 2.67 -5.17
N GLU A 149 5.72 2.39 -4.33
CA GLU A 149 6.88 3.27 -4.13
C GLU A 149 8.03 3.00 -5.12
N MET A 150 8.03 1.87 -5.84
CA MET A 150 9.08 1.49 -6.79
C MET A 150 9.39 2.57 -7.85
N PRO A 151 8.42 3.29 -8.44
CA PRO A 151 8.69 4.37 -9.38
C PRO A 151 9.54 5.52 -8.80
N MET A 152 9.51 5.71 -7.48
CA MET A 152 10.27 6.75 -6.78
C MET A 152 11.74 6.37 -6.61
N ASN A 153 12.04 5.10 -6.35
CA ASN A 153 13.41 4.63 -6.21
C ASN A 153 13.52 3.14 -6.57
N PRO A 154 13.62 2.81 -7.88
CA PRO A 154 13.54 1.42 -8.35
C PRO A 154 14.57 0.51 -7.69
N LYS A 155 15.84 0.94 -7.62
CA LYS A 155 16.92 0.13 -7.03
C LYS A 155 16.74 -0.14 -5.54
N TYR A 156 16.29 0.86 -4.78
CA TYR A 156 16.02 0.68 -3.36
C TYR A 156 14.87 -0.30 -3.11
N TYR A 157 13.74 -0.12 -3.80
CA TYR A 157 12.56 -0.96 -3.60
C TYR A 157 12.70 -2.36 -4.24
N GLU A 158 13.54 -2.52 -5.26
CA GLU A 158 13.97 -3.84 -5.76
C GLU A 158 14.66 -4.63 -4.64
N LYS A 159 15.60 -4.01 -3.92
CA LYS A 159 16.25 -4.62 -2.75
C LYS A 159 15.24 -4.96 -1.64
N MET A 160 14.29 -4.07 -1.34
CA MET A 160 13.24 -4.36 -0.35
C MET A 160 12.35 -5.53 -0.79
N SER A 161 12.02 -5.63 -2.08
CA SER A 161 11.27 -6.77 -2.63
C SER A 161 12.03 -8.08 -2.48
N THR A 162 13.35 -8.09 -2.74
CA THR A 162 14.18 -9.29 -2.53
C THR A 162 14.19 -9.70 -1.07
N LEU A 163 14.38 -8.75 -0.14
CA LEU A 163 14.33 -9.02 1.30
C LEU A 163 12.97 -9.58 1.73
N LEU A 164 11.87 -9.04 1.22
CA LEU A 164 10.53 -9.58 1.48
C LEU A 164 10.40 -11.03 1.00
N ASP A 165 10.83 -11.32 -0.23
CA ASP A 165 10.77 -12.66 -0.81
C ASP A 165 11.62 -13.68 -0.01
N GLU A 166 12.78 -13.26 0.50
CA GLU A 166 13.60 -14.06 1.41
C GLU A 166 12.88 -14.35 2.73
N LEU A 167 12.25 -13.34 3.36
CA LEU A 167 11.48 -13.54 4.60
C LEU A 167 10.30 -14.49 4.41
N ILE A 168 9.59 -14.38 3.30
CA ILE A 168 8.48 -15.28 2.95
C ILE A 168 8.98 -16.72 2.81
N LYS A 169 10.12 -16.90 2.13
CA LYS A 169 10.74 -18.21 1.97
C LYS A 169 11.16 -18.80 3.32
N GLU A 170 11.88 -18.04 4.13
CA GLU A 170 12.32 -18.47 5.47
C GLU A 170 11.14 -18.88 6.36
N ARG A 171 10.03 -18.13 6.32
CA ARG A 171 8.81 -18.47 7.06
C ARG A 171 8.20 -19.79 6.59
N LYS A 172 8.07 -19.98 5.28
CA LYS A 172 7.47 -21.18 4.68
C LYS A 172 8.30 -22.44 4.92
N GLU A 173 9.62 -22.30 5.00
CA GLU A 173 10.54 -23.39 5.34
C GLU A 173 10.58 -23.65 6.87
N GLU A 174 9.79 -22.92 7.67
CA GLU A 174 9.83 -22.92 9.13
C GLU A 174 11.25 -22.74 9.69
N ALA A 175 12.11 -22.04 8.93
CA ALA A 175 13.52 -21.88 9.24
C ALA A 175 13.77 -20.95 10.45
N LYS A 176 12.73 -20.30 10.97
CA LYS A 176 12.75 -19.37 12.09
C LYS A 176 11.47 -19.46 12.92
N SER A 177 11.55 -18.97 14.17
CA SER A 177 10.36 -18.78 15.01
C SER A 177 9.44 -17.70 14.42
N TYR A 178 8.15 -17.79 14.75
CA TYR A 178 7.16 -16.82 14.30
C TYR A 178 7.46 -15.41 14.85
N GLU A 179 7.96 -15.36 16.09
CA GLU A 179 8.36 -14.15 16.78
C GLU A 179 9.55 -13.48 16.08
N GLU A 180 10.55 -14.25 15.65
CA GLU A 180 11.67 -13.74 14.84
C GLU A 180 11.21 -13.24 13.47
N TYR A 181 10.29 -13.96 12.81
CA TYR A 181 9.70 -13.51 11.56
C TYR A 181 9.02 -12.14 11.73
N LEU A 182 8.18 -11.96 12.76
CA LEU A 182 7.52 -10.68 13.03
C LEU A 182 8.52 -9.57 13.31
N ALA A 183 9.59 -9.84 14.06
CA ALA A 183 10.64 -8.86 14.32
C ALA A 183 11.31 -8.38 13.02
N LYS A 184 11.66 -9.30 12.11
CA LYS A 184 12.25 -8.95 10.81
C LYS A 184 11.27 -8.20 9.90
N ILE A 185 9.99 -8.55 9.93
CA ILE A 185 8.93 -7.84 9.21
C ILE A 185 8.78 -6.41 9.72
N VAL A 186 8.86 -6.18 11.03
CA VAL A 186 8.85 -4.84 11.62
C VAL A 186 10.04 -4.02 11.14
N GLU A 187 11.24 -4.61 11.12
CA GLU A 187 12.42 -3.93 10.58
C GLU A 187 12.26 -3.57 9.11
N LEU A 188 11.82 -4.52 8.28
CA LEU A 188 11.58 -4.27 6.86
C LEU A 188 10.53 -3.18 6.66
N SER A 189 9.46 -3.18 7.45
CA SER A 189 8.41 -2.15 7.42
C SER A 189 8.97 -0.76 7.66
N LYS A 190 9.87 -0.62 8.64
CA LYS A 190 10.56 0.65 8.93
C LYS A 190 11.42 1.08 7.74
N ARG A 191 12.15 0.14 7.11
CA ARG A 191 12.99 0.45 5.94
C ARG A 191 12.17 0.87 4.72
N VAL A 192 11.02 0.25 4.49
CA VAL A 192 10.13 0.59 3.37
C VAL A 192 9.46 1.95 3.60
N LYS A 193 8.97 2.23 4.81
CA LYS A 193 8.30 3.51 5.13
C LYS A 193 9.26 4.68 5.34
N LYS A 194 10.47 4.42 5.81
CA LYS A 194 11.49 5.44 6.10
C LYS A 194 12.83 5.10 5.42
N PRO A 195 12.91 5.19 4.08
CA PRO A 195 14.16 4.94 3.34
C PRO A 195 15.32 5.85 3.78
N ALA A 196 14.99 7.05 4.25
CA ALA A 196 15.95 8.01 4.78
C ALA A 196 16.74 7.50 5.98
N ASP A 197 16.10 6.68 6.83
CA ASP A 197 16.62 6.25 8.13
C ASP A 197 17.25 4.85 8.05
N SER A 198 17.09 4.16 6.92
CA SER A 198 17.42 2.74 6.76
C SER A 198 18.72 2.48 6.02
N ALA A 199 19.16 3.41 5.19
CA ALA A 199 20.39 3.31 4.41
C ALA A 199 21.37 4.41 4.81
N THR A 200 22.65 4.04 4.88
CA THR A 200 23.73 4.99 5.15
C THR A 200 24.01 5.77 3.88
N TYR A 201 23.48 6.99 3.80
CA TYR A 201 23.77 7.92 2.72
C TYR A 201 24.82 8.96 3.15
N PRO A 202 25.70 9.41 2.24
CA PRO A 202 26.53 10.59 2.47
C PRO A 202 25.69 11.81 2.89
N GLU A 203 26.22 12.65 3.76
CA GLU A 203 25.49 13.82 4.33
C GLU A 203 24.94 14.77 3.24
N LYS A 204 25.63 14.85 2.09
CA LYS A 204 25.23 15.70 0.96
C LYS A 204 23.96 15.19 0.25
N LEU A 205 23.61 13.91 0.40
CA LEU A 205 22.40 13.29 -0.16
C LEU A 205 21.20 13.48 0.79
N ASN A 206 20.89 14.74 1.02
CA ASN A 206 19.89 15.21 1.99
C ASN A 206 18.46 15.32 1.44
N SER A 207 18.17 14.75 0.26
CA SER A 207 16.83 14.73 -0.34
C SER A 207 16.53 13.36 -0.95
N ASN A 208 15.24 13.06 -1.13
CA ASN A 208 14.81 11.80 -1.72
C ASN A 208 15.23 11.72 -3.19
N ALA A 209 15.15 12.83 -3.92
CA ALA A 209 15.66 12.92 -5.29
C ALA A 209 17.13 12.53 -5.42
N LYS A 210 18.01 13.06 -4.55
CA LYS A 210 19.44 12.73 -4.57
C LYS A 210 19.71 11.28 -4.21
N ARG A 211 19.03 10.74 -3.18
CA ARG A 211 19.18 9.33 -2.77
C ARG A 211 18.72 8.38 -3.87
N ALA A 212 17.59 8.70 -4.51
CA ALA A 212 17.09 7.95 -5.63
C ALA A 212 18.08 7.96 -6.80
N LEU A 213 18.62 9.12 -7.18
CA LEU A 213 19.67 9.20 -8.19
C LEU A 213 20.88 8.34 -7.80
N TYR A 214 21.40 8.50 -6.58
CA TYR A 214 22.56 7.74 -6.09
C TYR A 214 22.37 6.23 -6.14
N ASP A 215 21.25 5.73 -5.62
CA ASP A 215 20.92 4.30 -5.64
C ASP A 215 20.83 3.75 -7.06
N ASN A 216 20.42 4.60 -8.01
CA ASN A 216 20.20 4.26 -9.41
C ASN A 216 21.40 4.57 -10.32
N LEU A 217 22.42 5.27 -9.85
CA LEU A 217 23.63 5.66 -10.58
C LEU A 217 24.86 4.98 -9.98
N SER A 218 24.73 3.70 -9.62
CA SER A 218 25.83 2.88 -9.10
C SER A 218 26.53 3.46 -7.85
N HIS A 219 25.81 4.26 -7.06
CA HIS A 219 26.34 4.90 -5.85
C HIS A 219 27.48 5.89 -6.14
N ASP A 220 27.46 6.55 -7.31
CA ASP A 220 28.38 7.63 -7.64
C ASP A 220 27.90 8.96 -7.04
N GLU A 221 28.53 9.39 -5.94
CA GLU A 221 28.19 10.62 -5.23
C GLU A 221 28.45 11.88 -6.08
N GLU A 222 29.59 11.93 -6.79
CA GLU A 222 29.98 13.10 -7.56
C GLU A 222 29.03 13.33 -8.74
N LEU A 223 28.76 12.27 -9.49
CA LEU A 223 27.79 12.28 -10.59
C LEU A 223 26.40 12.67 -10.09
N THR A 224 25.96 12.10 -8.97
CA THR A 224 24.65 12.39 -8.38
C THR A 224 24.50 13.87 -8.04
N ILE A 225 25.50 14.46 -7.38
CA ILE A 225 25.45 15.87 -6.96
C ILE A 225 25.49 16.80 -8.19
N ALA A 226 26.36 16.52 -9.15
CA ALA A 226 26.47 17.31 -10.38
C ALA A 226 25.15 17.29 -11.17
N LEU A 227 24.55 16.11 -11.29
CA LEU A 227 23.31 15.92 -12.03
C LEU A 227 22.09 16.56 -11.33
N ASP A 228 21.92 16.39 -10.02
CA ASP A 228 20.85 17.05 -9.26
C ASP A 228 20.96 18.58 -9.40
N ALA A 229 22.17 19.14 -9.33
CA ALA A 229 22.39 20.58 -9.50
C ALA A 229 22.00 21.07 -10.91
N GLU A 230 22.43 20.36 -11.97
CA GLU A 230 22.12 20.71 -13.37
C GLU A 230 20.62 20.62 -13.65
N ILE A 231 19.95 19.57 -13.15
CA ILE A 231 18.48 19.41 -13.27
C ILE A 231 17.76 20.55 -12.56
N ARG A 232 18.14 20.89 -11.32
CA ARG A 232 17.50 21.96 -10.55
C ARG A 232 17.67 23.33 -11.21
N HIS A 233 18.83 23.59 -11.81
CA HIS A 233 19.09 24.82 -12.53
C HIS A 233 18.32 24.90 -13.85
N THR A 234 18.16 23.77 -14.54
CA THR A 234 17.54 23.72 -15.88
C THR A 234 16.01 23.64 -15.83
N LYS A 235 15.45 22.94 -14.84
CA LYS A 235 14.01 22.68 -14.78
C LYS A 235 13.22 24.00 -14.65
N LYS A 236 12.24 24.17 -15.53
CA LYS A 236 11.28 25.28 -15.46
C LYS A 236 10.05 24.87 -14.66
N ASP A 237 9.30 25.85 -14.15
CA ASP A 237 8.01 25.57 -13.52
C ASP A 237 7.06 24.83 -14.48
N GLY A 238 6.29 23.87 -13.96
CA GLY A 238 5.36 23.07 -14.76
C GLY A 238 6.02 22.31 -15.93
N TRP A 239 7.25 21.83 -15.76
CA TRP A 239 7.98 21.16 -16.83
C TRP A 239 7.42 19.77 -17.18
N ARG A 240 6.88 19.04 -16.20
CA ARG A 240 6.28 17.72 -16.42
C ARG A 240 5.05 17.82 -17.33
N GLY A 241 5.00 16.98 -18.35
CA GLY A 241 3.95 16.98 -19.37
C GLY A 241 4.14 18.04 -20.46
N ASN A 242 5.13 18.95 -20.34
CA ASN A 242 5.46 19.89 -21.40
C ASN A 242 6.65 19.35 -22.22
N LEU A 243 6.39 18.94 -23.47
CA LEU A 243 7.39 18.28 -24.32
C LEU A 243 8.69 19.08 -24.48
N ILE A 244 8.61 20.41 -24.60
CA ILE A 244 9.80 21.26 -24.80
C ILE A 244 10.61 21.33 -23.51
N LYS A 245 9.96 21.59 -22.37
CA LYS A 245 10.65 21.66 -21.07
C LYS A 245 11.19 20.30 -20.62
N GLU A 246 10.47 19.21 -20.91
CA GLU A 246 10.97 17.85 -20.68
C GLU A 246 12.23 17.55 -21.50
N ARG A 247 12.29 17.99 -22.77
CA ARG A 247 13.50 17.88 -23.59
C ARG A 247 14.68 18.66 -23.01
N GLU A 248 14.45 19.86 -22.49
CA GLU A 248 15.51 20.65 -21.83
C GLU A 248 16.11 19.89 -20.62
N VAL A 249 15.26 19.27 -19.79
CA VAL A 249 15.72 18.43 -18.67
C VAL A 249 16.46 17.18 -19.16
N LYS A 250 15.99 16.52 -20.24
CA LYS A 250 16.72 15.40 -20.86
C LYS A 250 18.10 15.82 -21.37
N TYR A 251 18.21 16.99 -22.00
CA TYR A 251 19.50 17.51 -22.45
C TYR A 251 20.44 17.81 -21.28
N ALA A 252 19.94 18.31 -20.16
CA ALA A 252 20.71 18.44 -18.93
C ALA A 252 21.27 17.08 -18.46
N ILE A 253 20.45 16.04 -18.43
CA ILE A 253 20.90 14.68 -18.07
C ILE A 253 21.97 14.16 -19.04
N ARG A 254 21.78 14.37 -20.34
CA ARG A 254 22.72 13.95 -21.40
C ARG A 254 24.11 14.58 -21.29
N LYS A 255 24.26 15.73 -20.62
CA LYS A 255 25.59 16.33 -20.38
C LYS A 255 26.46 15.48 -19.44
N HIS A 256 25.85 14.61 -18.65
CA HIS A 256 26.51 13.78 -17.65
C HIS A 256 26.48 12.28 -17.99
N ILE A 257 25.59 11.87 -18.89
CA ILE A 257 25.36 10.47 -19.25
C ILE A 257 25.33 10.37 -20.78
N ASP A 258 26.27 9.59 -21.33
CA ASP A 258 26.43 9.45 -22.78
C ASP A 258 25.44 8.45 -23.41
N ASP A 259 25.06 7.40 -22.67
CA ASP A 259 24.16 6.36 -23.15
C ASP A 259 22.70 6.83 -23.20
N GLU A 260 22.08 6.76 -24.37
CA GLU A 260 20.71 7.24 -24.58
C GLU A 260 19.67 6.48 -23.75
N ALA A 261 19.84 5.17 -23.60
CA ALA A 261 18.90 4.35 -22.85
C ALA A 261 18.96 4.71 -21.36
N GLU A 262 20.16 4.96 -20.84
CA GLU A 262 20.38 5.43 -19.49
C GLU A 262 19.82 6.84 -19.26
N VAL A 263 19.97 7.76 -20.22
CA VAL A 263 19.35 9.09 -20.16
C VAL A 263 17.82 8.98 -20.03
N GLU A 264 17.18 8.14 -20.85
CA GLU A 264 15.73 7.92 -20.78
C GLU A 264 15.30 7.31 -19.44
N ARG A 265 16.07 6.34 -18.93
CA ARG A 265 15.82 5.70 -17.63
C ARG A 265 15.91 6.71 -16.49
N VAL A 266 16.99 7.49 -16.44
CA VAL A 266 17.22 8.51 -15.41
C VAL A 266 16.20 9.64 -15.54
N PHE A 267 15.83 10.04 -16.75
CA PHE A 267 14.75 11.01 -16.95
C PHE A 267 13.42 10.52 -16.37
N GLY A 268 13.07 9.25 -16.59
CA GLY A 268 11.89 8.62 -15.98
C GLY A 268 11.94 8.70 -14.44
N LEU A 269 13.09 8.39 -13.85
CA LEU A 269 13.31 8.49 -12.40
C LEU A 269 13.13 9.93 -11.89
N VAL A 270 13.72 10.92 -12.57
CA VAL A 270 13.62 12.35 -12.25
C VAL A 270 12.18 12.84 -12.32
N LYS A 271 11.43 12.40 -13.34
CA LYS A 271 10.02 12.74 -13.51
C LYS A 271 9.15 12.27 -12.34
N ASN A 272 9.49 11.14 -11.73
CA ASN A 272 8.76 10.60 -10.58
C ASN A 272 9.11 11.29 -9.25
N GLN A 273 10.24 12.00 -9.14
CA GLN A 273 10.59 12.67 -7.88
C GLN A 273 9.68 13.86 -7.60
N ARG A 274 9.17 13.99 -6.37
CA ARG A 274 8.38 15.15 -5.95
C ARG A 274 9.22 16.42 -5.74
N ASP A 275 10.51 16.27 -5.50
CA ASP A 275 11.44 17.36 -5.14
C ASP A 275 11.91 18.21 -6.35
N TYR A 276 11.59 17.77 -7.58
CA TYR A 276 11.85 18.47 -8.84
C TYR A 276 10.58 19.09 -9.40
#